data_AF-A0A7L4KD45-F1
#
_entry.id   AF-A0A7L4KD45-F1
#
_cell.length_a   1.000
_cell.length_b   1.000
_cell.length_c   1.000
_cell.angle_alpha   90.00
_cell.angle_beta   90.00
_cell.angle_gamma   90.00
#
_symmetry.space_group_name_H-M   'P 1'
#
loop_
_entity.id
_entity.type
_entity.pdbx_description
1 polymer ?
#
loop_
_entity_poly.entity_id
_entity_poly.type
_entity_poly.pdbx_seq_one_letter_code
_entity_poly.pdbx_strand_id
1 'polypeptide(L)' 'NSETFWTTTGMFPQEFIVGFPKCIKISKVAIQCYLVRTLRIERSVSKDPVDFEQCVEK' A
#
# COMPACT_ATOMS: atom_id res chain seq x y z
N ASN A 1 14.77 4.62 14.11
CA ASN A 1 13.57 5.43 13.86
C ASN A 1 12.33 4.54 13.95
N SER A 2 12.09 3.92 15.12
CA SER A 2 10.97 2.99 15.32
C SER A 2 9.63 3.72 15.48
N GLU A 3 9.66 4.96 15.92
CA GLU A 3 8.48 5.80 16.16
C GLU A 3 7.74 6.18 14.86
N THR A 4 8.38 6.04 13.70
CA THR A 4 7.80 6.37 12.40
C THR A 4 7.26 5.16 11.65
N PHE A 5 7.36 3.94 12.23
CA PHE A 5 6.79 2.75 11.63
C PHE A 5 5.32 2.61 12.01
N TRP A 6 4.48 2.39 10.99
CA TRP A 6 3.15 1.87 11.25
C TRP A 6 3.28 0.44 11.74
N THR A 7 2.86 0.21 12.99
CA THR A 7 3.01 -1.07 13.68
C THR A 7 1.64 -1.61 14.03
N THR A 8 1.47 -2.91 13.89
CA THR A 8 0.21 -3.59 14.16
C THR A 8 0.46 -4.89 14.94
N THR A 9 -0.61 -5.51 15.45
CA THR A 9 -0.53 -6.78 16.19
C THR A 9 -0.38 -8.01 15.29
N GLY A 10 -0.31 -7.83 13.96
CA GLY A 10 -0.18 -8.92 12.99
C GLY A 10 -1.42 -9.80 12.81
N MET A 11 -2.58 -9.39 13.34
CA MET A 11 -3.84 -10.09 13.10
C MET A 11 -4.46 -9.63 11.78
N PHE A 12 -4.83 -10.60 10.92
CA PHE A 12 -5.46 -10.43 9.60
C PHE A 12 -4.59 -9.75 8.53
N PRO A 13 -4.96 -9.87 7.23
CA PRO A 13 -4.40 -9.03 6.19
C PRO A 13 -4.58 -7.56 6.55
N GLN A 14 -3.54 -6.78 6.30
CA GLN A 14 -3.49 -5.38 6.65
C GLN A 14 -3.25 -4.56 5.41
N GLU A 15 -4.05 -3.51 5.28
CA GLU A 15 -4.04 -2.63 4.12
C GLU A 15 -4.15 -1.17 4.55
N PHE A 16 -3.62 -0.31 3.70
CA PHE A 16 -3.84 1.12 3.77
C PHE A 16 -4.00 1.65 2.35
N ILE A 17 -4.89 2.63 2.19
CA ILE A 17 -5.20 3.21 0.89
C ILE A 17 -4.71 4.66 0.89
N VAL A 18 -3.80 4.97 -0.03
CA VAL A 18 -3.29 6.33 -0.24
C VAL A 18 -4.00 6.94 -1.44
N GLY A 19 -4.93 7.86 -1.16
CA GLY A 19 -5.62 8.64 -2.18
C GLY A 19 -4.83 9.88 -2.59
N PHE A 20 -4.79 10.18 -3.88
CA PHE A 20 -4.27 11.44 -4.41
C PHE A 20 -5.44 12.34 -4.83
N PRO A 21 -5.33 13.68 -4.65
CA PRO A 21 -6.44 14.60 -4.96
C PRO A 21 -6.79 14.66 -6.45
N LYS A 22 -5.92 14.13 -7.32
CA LYS A 22 -6.10 14.01 -8.77
C LYS A 22 -5.45 12.72 -9.24
N CYS A 23 -5.81 12.25 -10.43
CA CYS A 23 -5.11 11.14 -11.07
C CYS A 23 -3.65 11.53 -11.35
N ILE A 24 -2.70 10.75 -10.85
CA ILE A 24 -1.27 10.99 -11.01
C ILE A 24 -0.57 9.75 -11.55
N LYS A 25 0.57 9.96 -12.22
CA LYS A 25 1.48 8.88 -12.60
C LYS A 25 2.49 8.64 -11.47
N ILE A 26 2.46 7.45 -10.88
CA ILE A 26 3.45 7.03 -9.89
C ILE A 26 4.63 6.40 -10.63
N SER A 27 5.83 6.96 -10.48
CA SER A 27 7.06 6.45 -11.13
C SER A 27 7.83 5.46 -10.25
N LYS A 28 7.77 5.62 -8.92
CA LYS A 28 8.51 4.80 -7.95
C LYS A 28 7.77 4.74 -6.62
N VAL A 29 7.71 3.54 -6.05
CA VAL A 29 7.29 3.28 -4.67
C VAL A 29 8.43 2.55 -3.96
N ALA A 30 8.80 3.01 -2.77
CA ALA A 30 9.77 2.36 -1.92
C ALA A 30 9.10 2.00 -0.59
N ILE A 31 9.20 0.74 -0.19
CA ILE A 31 8.59 0.23 1.04
C ILE A 31 9.69 -0.33 1.92
N GLN A 32 9.76 0.16 3.14
CA GLN A 32 10.58 -0.40 4.21
C GLN A 32 9.64 -1.05 5.22
N CYS A 33 9.78 -2.36 5.41
CA CYS A 33 8.93 -3.13 6.31
C CYS A 33 9.75 -4.19 7.05
N TYR A 34 9.22 -4.66 8.18
CA TYR A 34 9.81 -5.71 9.01
C TYR A 34 8.73 -6.74 9.36
N LEU A 35 9.10 -8.02 9.41
CA LEU A 35 8.18 -9.12 9.75
C LEU A 35 6.94 -9.22 8.83
N VAL A 36 7.05 -8.73 7.59
CA VAL A 36 6.03 -8.89 6.55
C VAL A 36 6.41 -10.08 5.67
N ARG A 37 5.51 -11.07 5.57
CA ARG A 37 5.74 -12.27 4.76
C ARG A 37 5.43 -12.05 3.28
N THR A 38 4.41 -11.25 2.99
CA THR A 38 3.91 -11.01 1.64
C THR A 38 3.48 -9.56 1.53
N LEU A 39 3.87 -8.92 0.44
CA LEU A 39 3.56 -7.52 0.15
C LEU A 39 2.94 -7.42 -1.23
N ARG A 40 1.73 -6.86 -1.28
CA ARG A 40 1.04 -6.55 -2.54
C ARG A 40 0.87 -5.05 -2.67
N ILE A 41 1.14 -4.55 -3.87
CA ILE A 41 0.84 -3.17 -4.26
C ILE A 41 -0.20 -3.23 -5.35
N GLU A 42 -1.32 -2.56 -5.13
CA GLU A 42 -2.41 -2.43 -6.08
C GLU A 42 -2.72 -0.95 -6.30
N ARG A 43 -3.30 -0.63 -7.44
CA ARG A 43 -3.68 0.75 -7.78
C ARG A 43 -5.12 0.81 -8.26
N SER A 44 -5.77 1.94 -8.04
CA SER A 44 -7.05 2.26 -8.67
C SER A 44 -6.98 3.63 -9.33
N VAL A 45 -7.72 3.81 -10.42
CA VAL A 45 -7.99 5.10 -11.07
C VAL A 45 -9.45 5.55 -10.87
N SER A 46 -10.24 4.77 -10.13
CA SER A 46 -11.62 5.12 -9.78
C SER A 46 -11.65 6.27 -8.76
N LYS A 47 -12.78 6.98 -8.72
CA LYS A 47 -13.01 8.03 -7.71
C LYS A 47 -13.16 7.43 -6.32
N ASP A 48 -13.77 6.27 -6.26
CA ASP A 48 -13.93 5.49 -5.05
C ASP A 48 -12.79 4.46 -4.94
N PRO A 49 -12.41 4.02 -3.74
CA PRO A 49 -11.34 3.04 -3.53
C PRO A 49 -11.83 1.62 -3.89
N VAL A 50 -12.05 1.39 -5.17
CA VAL A 50 -12.55 0.14 -5.77
C VAL A 50 -11.74 -0.22 -7.01
N ASP A 51 -11.99 -1.41 -7.56
CA ASP A 51 -11.42 -1.86 -8.85
C ASP A 51 -9.89 -1.78 -8.89
N PHE A 52 -9.25 -2.27 -7.82
CA PHE A 52 -7.80 -2.28 -7.71
C PHE A 52 -7.16 -3.28 -8.67
N GLU A 53 -6.14 -2.81 -9.39
CA GLU A 53 -5.30 -3.61 -10.28
C GLU A 53 -3.95 -3.90 -9.62
N GLN A 54 -3.55 -5.18 -9.60
CA GLN A 54 -2.26 -5.60 -9.08
C GLN A 54 -1.12 -4.96 -9.88
N CYS A 55 -0.23 -4.26 -9.18
CA CYS A 55 0.99 -3.66 -9.73
C CYS A 55 2.22 -4.51 -9.46
N VAL A 56 2.36 -5.00 -8.22
CA VAL A 56 3.52 -5.76 -7.73
C VAL A 56 3.06 -6.74 -6.67
N GLU A 57 3.66 -7.93 -6.66
CA GLU A 57 3.57 -8.93 -5.59
C GLU A 57 4.98 -9.39 -5.22
N LYS A 58 5.29 -9.42 -3.92
CA LYS A 58 6.59 -9.82 -3.37
C LYS A 58 6.47 -10.65 -2.10
#